data_AF-I0LAD1-F1
#
_entry.id   AF-I0LAD1-F1
#
_cell.length_a   1.000
_cell.length_b   1.000
_cell.length_c   1.000
_cell.angle_alpha   90.00
_cell.angle_beta   90.00
_cell.angle_gamma   90.00
#
_symmetry.space_group_name_H-M   'P 1'
#
loop_
_entity.id
_entity.type
_entity.pdbx_description
1 polymer ?
#
loop_
_entity_poly.entity_id
_entity_poly.type
_entity_poly.pdbx_seq_one_letter_code
_entity_poly.pdbx_strand_id
1 'polypeptide(L)'
;MASEAEYLEIGLQAPVEPEALRAALDAALSPGLDVLEVVIADGGSLADRIEASHWHIELPQVDEATLRAAVDAFTAADEVLVERMTKQGRRTFDARAAVMSIDVLSPTQTPSGAPAVPCAILELVVRQVTPSVRPDDVLSGLRVVADLEPPVSPRVTRLAQGTLTAQGAIVDPLDADRGGAAIVGH
;
A
#
# COMPACT_ATOMS: atom_id res chain seq x y z
N MET A 1 10.35 0.70 -4.46
CA MET A 1 9.11 0.93 -3.69
C MET A 1 9.49 1.68 -2.44
N ALA A 2 8.85 2.82 -2.21
CA ALA A 2 8.92 3.56 -0.95
C ALA A 2 7.67 3.25 -0.12
N SER A 3 7.71 3.54 1.17
CA SER A 3 6.57 3.36 2.06
C SER A 3 6.63 4.35 3.20
N GLU A 4 5.47 4.90 3.57
CA GLU A 4 5.28 5.83 4.68
C GLU A 4 4.53 5.19 5.85
N ALA A 5 4.10 3.93 5.70
CA ALA A 5 3.29 3.22 6.69
C ALA A 5 3.85 1.81 6.90
N GLU A 6 4.95 1.69 7.63
CA GLU A 6 5.52 0.40 8.03
C GLU A 6 5.13 0.02 9.45
N TYR A 7 4.75 -1.23 9.64
CA TYR A 7 4.48 -1.81 10.95
C TYR A 7 5.41 -2.98 11.21
N LEU A 8 5.81 -3.15 12.46
CA LEU A 8 6.70 -4.22 12.89
C LEU A 8 6.14 -4.87 14.17
N GLU A 9 6.01 -6.18 14.15
CA GLU A 9 5.70 -6.99 15.33
C GLU A 9 6.98 -7.72 15.79
N ILE A 10 7.36 -7.55 17.05
CA ILE A 10 8.53 -8.20 17.66
C ILE A 10 8.17 -8.90 18.97
N GLY A 11 8.63 -10.15 19.11
CA GLY A 11 8.59 -10.86 20.38
C GLY A 11 9.82 -10.53 21.22
N LEU A 12 9.61 -10.11 22.47
CA LEU A 12 10.69 -9.81 23.41
C LEU A 12 10.94 -10.99 24.37
N GLN A 13 12.16 -11.09 24.90
CA GLN A 13 12.53 -12.12 25.87
C GLN A 13 11.99 -11.84 27.29
N ALA A 14 11.64 -10.59 27.58
CA ALA A 14 11.06 -10.15 28.84
C ALA A 14 10.18 -8.92 28.60
N PRO A 15 9.25 -8.59 29.53
CA PRO A 15 8.50 -7.34 29.47
C PRO A 15 9.42 -6.12 29.51
N VAL A 16 9.13 -5.12 28.67
CA VAL A 16 9.85 -3.85 28.58
C VAL A 16 8.82 -2.73 28.48
N GLU A 17 9.11 -1.59 29.12
CA GLU A 17 8.30 -0.38 28.98
C GLU A 17 8.27 0.10 27.51
N PRO A 18 7.08 0.25 26.89
CA PRO A 18 6.96 0.56 25.46
C PRO A 18 7.72 1.80 25.02
N GLU A 19 7.68 2.88 25.80
CA GLU A 19 8.37 4.13 25.45
C GLU A 19 9.90 3.98 25.53
N ALA A 20 10.40 3.19 26.49
CA ALA A 20 11.83 2.90 26.57
C ALA A 20 12.29 2.07 25.36
N LEU A 21 11.46 1.11 24.91
CA LEU A 21 11.73 0.35 23.69
C LEU A 21 11.67 1.23 22.45
N ARG A 22 10.66 2.11 22.33
CA ARG A 22 10.51 3.06 21.22
C ARG A 22 11.77 3.90 21.06
N ALA A 23 12.22 4.55 22.13
CA ALA A 23 13.41 5.40 22.11
C ALA A 23 14.70 4.61 21.79
N ALA A 24 14.83 3.39 22.31
CA ALA A 24 15.99 2.53 22.03
C ALA A 24 16.03 2.08 20.56
N LEU A 25 14.88 1.72 19.98
CA LEU A 25 14.78 1.35 18.58
C LEU A 25 15.06 2.56 17.67
N ASP A 26 14.44 3.70 17.95
CA ASP A 26 14.62 4.95 17.19
C ASP A 26 16.10 5.35 17.11
N ALA A 27 16.81 5.30 18.23
CA ALA A 27 18.25 5.60 18.28
C ALA A 27 19.14 4.56 17.54
N ALA A 28 18.64 3.34 17.32
CA ALA A 28 19.37 2.26 16.67
C ALA A 28 19.11 2.18 15.15
N LEU A 29 18.06 2.82 14.66
CA LEU A 29 17.70 2.78 13.24
C LEU A 29 18.59 3.70 12.39
N SER A 30 18.66 3.38 11.10
CA SER A 30 19.35 4.23 10.14
C SER A 30 18.60 5.54 9.93
N PRO A 31 19.30 6.65 9.60
CA PRO A 31 18.64 7.91 9.29
C PRO A 31 17.53 7.75 8.24
N GLY A 32 16.39 8.40 8.47
CA GLY A 32 15.20 8.31 7.60
C GLY A 32 14.19 7.24 8.00
N LEU A 33 14.39 6.58 9.15
CA LEU A 33 13.40 5.71 9.78
C LEU A 33 13.17 6.21 11.21
N ASP A 34 11.93 6.63 11.49
CA ASP A 34 11.53 7.11 12.82
C ASP A 34 10.51 6.13 13.43
N VAL A 35 10.69 5.76 14.69
CA VAL A 35 9.71 4.94 15.42
C VAL A 35 8.67 5.86 16.05
N LEU A 36 7.52 5.93 15.39
CA LEU A 36 6.43 6.82 15.79
C LEU A 36 5.76 6.38 17.09
N GLU A 37 5.52 5.08 17.24
CA GLU A 37 4.82 4.53 18.40
C GLU A 37 5.22 3.07 18.63
N VAL A 38 5.15 2.65 19.89
CA VAL A 38 5.21 1.24 20.29
C VAL A 38 4.01 0.97 21.19
N VAL A 39 3.23 -0.04 20.83
CA VAL A 39 2.13 -0.57 21.66
C VAL A 39 2.45 -2.00 22.07
N ILE A 40 1.88 -2.43 23.19
CA ILE A 40 1.88 -3.85 23.55
C ILE A 40 0.82 -4.51 22.67
N ALA A 41 1.22 -5.48 21.85
CA ALA A 41 0.28 -6.23 21.04
C ALA A 41 -0.66 -7.03 21.96
N ASP A 42 -1.96 -6.78 21.88
CA ASP A 42 -3.01 -7.56 22.54
C ASP A 42 -3.97 -8.12 21.48
N GLY A 43 -4.32 -9.40 21.55
CA GLY A 43 -5.09 -10.08 20.50
C GLY A 43 -4.24 -10.80 19.43
N GLY A 44 -4.82 -10.99 18.22
CA GLY A 44 -4.22 -11.78 17.13
C GLY A 44 -3.00 -11.14 16.46
N SER A 45 -2.38 -11.81 15.48
CA SER A 45 -1.17 -11.30 14.84
C SER A 45 -1.43 -10.00 14.09
N LEU A 46 -0.47 -9.07 14.08
CA LEU A 46 -0.54 -7.83 13.29
C LEU A 46 -0.83 -8.12 11.80
N ALA A 47 -0.24 -9.18 11.26
CA ALA A 47 -0.43 -9.57 9.87
C ALA A 47 -1.90 -9.87 9.55
N ASP A 48 -2.66 -10.42 10.50
CA ASP A 48 -4.09 -10.70 10.33
C ASP A 48 -4.95 -9.42 10.40
N ARG A 49 -4.43 -8.33 10.97
CA ARG A 49 -5.12 -7.03 11.10
C ARG A 49 -4.92 -6.11 9.90
N ILE A 50 -3.89 -6.36 9.10
CA ILE A 50 -3.60 -5.60 7.86
C ILE A 50 -4.41 -6.20 6.71
N GLU A 51 -5.52 -5.55 6.40
CA GLU A 51 -6.51 -6.01 5.43
C GLU A 51 -6.41 -5.31 4.08
N ALA A 52 -5.79 -4.14 4.01
CA ALA A 52 -5.63 -3.38 2.77
C ALA A 52 -4.37 -2.50 2.76
N SER A 53 -3.97 -2.07 1.56
CA SER A 53 -2.91 -1.09 1.34
C SER A 53 -3.34 -0.04 0.33
N HIS A 54 -2.99 1.21 0.60
CA HIS A 54 -3.19 2.36 -0.27
C HIS A 54 -1.86 2.76 -0.91
N TRP A 55 -1.86 2.87 -2.23
CA TRP A 55 -0.70 3.10 -3.07
C TRP A 55 -0.88 4.35 -3.91
N HIS A 56 0.18 5.15 -3.93
CA HIS A 56 0.40 6.24 -4.86
C HIS A 56 1.43 5.80 -5.90
N ILE A 57 1.04 5.82 -7.18
CA ILE A 57 1.89 5.36 -8.27
C ILE A 57 2.06 6.47 -9.29
N GLU A 58 3.26 7.01 -9.39
CA GLU A 58 3.64 7.94 -10.45
C GLU A 58 4.04 7.15 -11.69
N LEU A 59 3.52 7.57 -12.85
CA LEU A 59 3.79 7.02 -14.16
C LEU A 59 4.43 8.12 -15.04
N PRO A 60 5.75 8.33 -14.91
CA PRO A 60 6.40 9.37 -15.69
C PRO A 60 6.30 9.07 -17.18
N GLN A 61 6.14 10.13 -17.98
CA GLN A 61 5.93 10.13 -19.43
C GLN A 61 4.62 9.48 -19.90
N VAL A 62 3.73 9.08 -18.98
CA VAL A 62 2.37 8.65 -19.31
C VAL A 62 1.45 9.85 -19.19
N ASP A 63 0.61 10.07 -20.20
CA ASP A 63 -0.41 11.11 -20.15
C ASP A 63 -1.65 10.66 -19.36
N GLU A 64 -2.31 11.62 -18.72
CA GLU A 64 -3.46 11.37 -17.86
C GLU A 64 -4.63 10.70 -18.63
N ALA A 65 -4.84 11.09 -19.88
CA ALA A 65 -5.94 10.56 -20.69
C ALA A 65 -5.74 9.07 -21.02
N THR A 66 -4.52 8.68 -21.38
CA THR A 66 -4.15 7.27 -21.60
C THR A 66 -4.31 6.45 -20.32
N LEU A 67 -3.85 6.95 -19.17
CA LEU A 67 -4.05 6.26 -17.90
C LEU A 67 -5.54 6.13 -17.56
N ARG A 68 -6.33 7.20 -17.77
CA ARG A 68 -7.78 7.19 -17.51
C ARG A 68 -8.50 6.17 -18.36
N ALA A 69 -8.19 6.09 -19.65
CA ALA A 69 -8.74 5.07 -20.54
C ALA A 69 -8.39 3.64 -20.08
N ALA A 70 -7.17 3.42 -19.58
CA ALA A 70 -6.77 2.12 -19.04
C ALA A 70 -7.50 1.77 -17.74
N VAL A 71 -7.69 2.75 -16.84
CA VAL A 71 -8.45 2.58 -15.60
C VAL A 71 -9.93 2.32 -15.88
N ASP A 72 -10.52 2.99 -16.87
CA ASP A 72 -11.89 2.76 -17.30
C ASP A 72 -12.07 1.32 -17.83
N ALA A 73 -11.15 0.86 -18.68
CA ALA A 73 -11.14 -0.52 -19.19
C ALA A 73 -10.97 -1.55 -18.07
N PHE A 74 -10.06 -1.31 -17.13
CA PHE A 74 -9.83 -2.18 -15.98
C PHE A 74 -11.06 -2.26 -15.06
N THR A 75 -11.72 -1.12 -14.84
CA THR A 75 -12.89 -1.04 -13.96
C THR A 75 -14.11 -1.70 -14.58
N ALA A 76 -14.25 -1.61 -15.91
CA ALA A 76 -15.34 -2.20 -16.68
C ALA A 76 -15.20 -3.73 -16.87
N ALA A 77 -14.01 -4.29 -16.67
CA ALA A 77 -13.79 -5.72 -16.75
C ALA A 77 -14.29 -6.44 -15.49
N ASP A 78 -15.02 -7.55 -15.68
CA ASP A 78 -15.46 -8.42 -14.59
C ASP A 78 -14.26 -9.16 -13.93
N GLU A 79 -13.23 -9.46 -14.72
CA GLU A 79 -12.01 -10.16 -14.29
C GLU A 79 -10.81 -9.63 -15.09
N VAL A 80 -9.65 -9.49 -14.44
CA VAL A 80 -8.37 -9.12 -15.08
C VAL A 80 -7.30 -10.13 -14.67
N LEU A 81 -7.14 -11.17 -15.48
CA LEU A 81 -6.20 -12.24 -15.25
C LEU A 81 -4.76 -11.81 -15.54
N VAL A 82 -3.88 -11.98 -14.55
CA VAL A 82 -2.45 -11.71 -14.68
C VAL A 82 -1.62 -12.91 -14.28
N GLU A 83 -0.40 -12.99 -14.81
CA GLU A 83 0.53 -14.06 -14.50
C GLU A 83 1.69 -13.57 -13.63
N ARG A 84 1.99 -14.29 -12.55
CA ARG A 84 3.16 -14.03 -11.71
C ARG A 84 3.99 -15.30 -11.51
N MET A 85 5.31 -15.17 -11.58
CA MET A 85 6.23 -16.23 -11.20
C MET A 85 6.21 -16.46 -9.69
N THR A 86 6.06 -17.71 -9.28
CA THR A 86 6.19 -18.16 -7.88
C THR A 86 7.28 -19.21 -7.75
N LYS A 87 7.59 -19.60 -6.51
CA LYS A 87 8.51 -20.73 -6.25
C LYS A 87 8.05 -22.05 -6.89
N GLN A 88 6.76 -22.19 -7.20
CA GLN A 88 6.17 -23.38 -7.83
C GLN A 88 5.88 -23.19 -9.32
N GLY A 89 6.42 -22.14 -9.95
CA GLY A 89 6.19 -21.82 -11.36
C GLY A 89 5.23 -20.65 -11.58
N ARG A 90 4.80 -20.45 -12.83
CA ARG A 90 3.82 -19.42 -13.22
C ARG A 90 2.46 -19.73 -12.63
N ARG A 91 1.82 -18.71 -12.09
CA ARG A 91 0.43 -18.79 -11.63
C ARG A 91 -0.36 -17.64 -12.22
N THR A 92 -1.56 -17.94 -12.68
CA THR A 92 -2.56 -16.99 -13.14
C THR A 92 -3.57 -16.77 -12.03
N PHE A 93 -3.96 -15.51 -11.81
CA PHE A 93 -5.01 -15.14 -10.86
C PHE A 93 -5.62 -13.80 -11.27
N ASP A 94 -6.83 -13.53 -10.78
CA ASP A 94 -7.49 -12.26 -11.00
C ASP A 94 -6.91 -11.16 -10.12
N ALA A 95 -6.34 -10.12 -10.74
CA ALA A 95 -5.91 -8.92 -10.04
C ALA A 95 -7.10 -8.01 -9.67
N ARG A 96 -8.16 -7.99 -10.48
CA ARG A 96 -9.31 -7.08 -10.34
C ARG A 96 -10.09 -7.32 -9.06
N ALA A 97 -10.27 -8.58 -8.66
CA ALA A 97 -10.98 -8.97 -7.45
C ALA A 97 -10.41 -8.38 -6.15
N ALA A 98 -9.12 -8.03 -6.12
CA ALA A 98 -8.50 -7.43 -4.94
C ALA A 98 -8.53 -5.89 -4.94
N VAL A 99 -8.83 -5.25 -6.08
CA VAL A 99 -8.83 -3.79 -6.20
C VAL A 99 -10.14 -3.22 -5.69
N MET A 100 -10.06 -2.40 -4.64
CA MET A 100 -11.22 -1.75 -4.01
C MET A 100 -11.51 -0.38 -4.60
N SER A 101 -10.45 0.40 -4.86
CA SER A 101 -10.53 1.64 -5.61
C SER A 101 -9.30 1.78 -6.51
N ILE A 102 -9.50 2.41 -7.66
CA ILE A 102 -8.45 2.70 -8.64
C ILE A 102 -8.84 4.01 -9.34
N ASP A 103 -8.05 5.05 -9.14
CA ASP A 103 -8.39 6.41 -9.54
C ASP A 103 -7.19 7.12 -10.16
N VAL A 104 -7.47 8.04 -11.08
CA VAL A 104 -6.44 8.88 -11.72
C VAL A 104 -6.48 10.27 -11.13
N LEU A 105 -5.38 10.70 -10.50
CA LEU A 105 -5.22 12.06 -10.03
C LEU A 105 -4.69 12.96 -11.14
N SER A 106 -5.36 14.09 -11.34
CA SER A 106 -4.86 15.17 -12.17
C SER A 106 -3.80 15.96 -11.39
N PRO A 107 -2.55 16.05 -11.87
CA PRO A 107 -1.54 16.85 -11.18
C PRO A 107 -1.98 18.31 -11.13
N THR A 108 -1.82 18.95 -9.97
CA THR A 108 -2.08 20.39 -9.83
C THR A 108 -1.09 21.14 -10.73
N GLN A 109 -1.59 21.87 -11.73
CA GLN A 109 -0.73 22.66 -12.63
C GLN A 109 0.13 23.60 -11.80
N THR A 110 1.45 23.35 -11.74
CA THR A 110 2.37 24.32 -11.16
C THR A 110 2.48 25.49 -12.15
N PRO A 111 2.47 26.77 -11.69
CA PRO A 111 2.47 27.94 -12.59
C PRO A 111 3.77 28.12 -13.39
N SER A 112 4.70 27.16 -13.35
CA SER A 112 5.98 27.25 -14.03
C SER A 112 5.74 27.03 -15.53
N GLY A 113 5.82 28.10 -16.32
CA GLY A 113 5.54 28.11 -17.76
C GLY A 113 6.48 27.28 -18.65
N ALA A 114 7.16 26.27 -18.10
CA ALA A 114 7.90 25.26 -18.85
C ALA A 114 7.00 24.03 -19.07
N PRO A 115 7.02 23.41 -20.27
CA PRO A 115 6.32 22.15 -20.48
C PRO A 115 6.93 21.08 -19.57
N ALA A 116 6.19 20.69 -18.53
CA ALA A 116 6.56 19.56 -17.68
C ALA A 116 6.44 18.27 -18.51
N VAL A 117 7.38 17.35 -18.31
CA VAL A 117 7.22 15.97 -18.80
C VAL A 117 5.93 15.42 -18.18
N PRO A 118 5.00 14.84 -18.97
CA PRO A 118 3.74 14.35 -18.41
C PRO A 118 4.03 13.29 -17.35
N CYS A 119 3.25 13.29 -16.27
CA CYS A 119 3.33 12.28 -15.22
C CYS A 119 1.91 12.03 -14.73
N ALA A 120 1.31 10.93 -15.17
CA ALA A 120 0.02 10.50 -14.68
C ALA A 120 0.19 9.87 -13.29
N ILE A 121 -0.79 10.06 -12.42
CA ILE A 121 -0.76 9.53 -11.06
C ILE A 121 -1.95 8.57 -10.89
N LEU A 122 -1.67 7.36 -10.44
CA LEU A 122 -2.65 6.34 -10.09
C LEU A 122 -2.72 6.21 -8.57
N GLU A 123 -3.92 6.39 -8.02
CA GLU A 123 -4.26 6.07 -6.64
C GLU A 123 -4.94 4.71 -6.61
N LEU A 124 -4.49 3.84 -5.72
CA LEU A 124 -4.89 2.45 -5.73
C LEU A 124 -5.06 1.91 -4.30
N VAL A 125 -6.23 1.37 -3.99
CA VAL A 125 -6.48 0.60 -2.76
C VAL A 125 -6.63 -0.88 -3.11
N VAL A 126 -5.75 -1.71 -2.55
CA VAL A 126 -5.74 -3.16 -2.76
C VAL A 126 -6.02 -3.87 -1.44
N ARG A 127 -6.98 -4.78 -1.47
CA ARG A 127 -7.28 -5.69 -0.36
C ARG A 127 -6.26 -6.82 -0.28
N GLN A 128 -5.85 -7.14 0.94
CA GLN A 128 -5.03 -8.31 1.23
C GLN A 128 -5.88 -9.57 1.05
N VAL A 129 -5.54 -10.38 0.05
CA VAL A 129 -6.24 -11.63 -0.29
C VAL A 129 -5.22 -12.73 -0.58
N THR A 130 -5.69 -13.97 -0.75
CA THR A 130 -4.86 -15.10 -1.18
C THR A 130 -5.35 -15.61 -2.53
N PRO A 131 -4.52 -15.58 -3.59
CA PRO A 131 -3.14 -15.08 -3.63
C PRO A 131 -3.04 -13.55 -3.50
N SER A 132 -1.97 -13.05 -2.89
CA SER A 132 -1.78 -11.60 -2.70
C SER A 132 -1.68 -10.87 -4.04
N VAL A 133 -2.43 -9.78 -4.21
CA VAL A 133 -2.30 -8.87 -5.36
C VAL A 133 -1.40 -7.71 -4.96
N ARG A 134 -0.38 -7.44 -5.76
CA ARG A 134 0.60 -6.35 -5.58
C ARG A 134 0.28 -5.21 -6.56
N PRO A 135 0.77 -3.98 -6.31
CA PRO A 135 0.64 -2.89 -7.27
C PRO A 135 1.17 -3.26 -8.66
N ASP A 136 2.25 -4.03 -8.75
CA ASP A 136 2.80 -4.51 -10.04
C ASP A 136 1.85 -5.46 -10.79
N ASP A 137 1.03 -6.23 -10.07
CA ASP A 137 0.03 -7.12 -10.68
C ASP A 137 -1.11 -6.28 -11.27
N VAL A 138 -1.50 -5.19 -10.61
CA VAL A 138 -2.50 -4.24 -11.13
C VAL A 138 -1.96 -3.49 -12.35
N LEU A 139 -0.70 -3.03 -12.33
CA LEU A 139 -0.04 -2.43 -13.49
C LEU A 139 0.05 -3.42 -14.67
N SER A 140 0.33 -4.69 -14.39
CA SER A 140 0.27 -5.75 -15.40
C SER A 140 -1.15 -5.94 -15.94
N GLY A 141 -2.16 -5.82 -15.08
CA GLY A 141 -3.57 -5.84 -15.48
C GLY A 141 -3.95 -4.69 -16.41
N LEU A 142 -3.50 -3.46 -16.11
CA LEU A 142 -3.70 -2.29 -17.00
C LEU A 142 -3.10 -2.51 -18.39
N ARG A 143 -1.92 -3.16 -18.46
CA ARG A 143 -1.33 -3.57 -19.72
C ARG A 143 -2.18 -4.62 -20.44
N VAL A 144 -2.72 -5.61 -19.73
CA VAL A 144 -3.56 -6.67 -20.33
C VAL A 144 -4.84 -6.09 -20.95
N VAL A 145 -5.50 -5.14 -20.29
CA VAL A 145 -6.81 -4.63 -20.73
C VAL A 145 -6.73 -3.43 -21.69
N ALA A 146 -5.63 -2.68 -21.67
CA ALA A 146 -5.53 -1.42 -22.39
C ALA A 146 -4.16 -1.17 -23.06
N ASP A 147 -3.26 -2.15 -23.06
CA ASP A 147 -1.91 -2.04 -23.63
C ASP A 147 -1.09 -0.87 -23.05
N LEU A 148 -1.39 -0.49 -21.80
CA LEU A 148 -0.64 0.55 -21.10
C LEU A 148 0.77 0.07 -20.76
N GLU A 149 1.75 0.55 -21.52
CA GLU A 149 3.18 0.29 -21.28
C GLU A 149 3.89 1.58 -20.86
N PRO A 150 4.17 1.77 -19.55
CA PRO A 150 4.97 2.91 -19.10
C PRO A 150 6.36 2.87 -19.73
N PRO A 151 6.82 3.95 -20.39
CA PRO A 151 8.11 3.98 -21.08
C PRO A 151 9.30 3.96 -20.11
N VAL A 152 9.05 4.30 -18.84
CA VAL A 152 10.01 4.19 -17.74
C VAL A 152 9.34 3.52 -16.54
N SER A 153 10.16 2.97 -15.64
CA SER A 153 9.66 2.30 -14.45
C SER A 153 8.77 3.24 -13.61
N PRO A 154 7.55 2.80 -13.24
CA PRO A 154 6.69 3.55 -12.34
C PRO A 154 7.34 3.73 -10.96
N ARG A 155 7.01 4.83 -10.29
CA ARG A 155 7.42 5.05 -8.90
C ARG A 155 6.25 4.69 -8.00
N VAL A 156 6.45 3.66 -7.19
CA VAL A 156 5.40 3.08 -6.34
C VAL A 156 5.71 3.40 -4.89
N THR A 157 4.78 4.11 -4.23
CA THR A 157 4.84 4.46 -2.82
C THR A 157 3.61 3.94 -2.10
N ARG A 158 3.80 3.22 -1.00
CA ARG A 158 2.70 2.85 -0.10
C ARG A 158 2.44 4.01 0.87
N LEU A 159 1.26 4.60 0.79
CA LEU A 159 0.86 5.70 1.66
C LEU A 159 0.27 5.19 2.98
N ALA A 160 -0.50 4.10 2.93
CA ALA A 160 -1.11 3.50 4.11
C ALA A 160 -1.25 1.98 3.97
N GLN A 161 -1.30 1.28 5.10
CA GLN A 161 -1.81 -0.08 5.20
C GLN A 161 -2.45 -0.27 6.57
N GLY A 162 -3.44 -1.14 6.68
CA GLY A 162 -4.15 -1.31 7.94
C GLY A 162 -5.46 -2.05 7.80
N THR A 163 -6.30 -1.90 8.81
CA THR A 163 -7.62 -2.52 8.86
C THR A 163 -8.59 -1.77 7.96
N LEU A 164 -9.44 -2.50 7.25
CA LEU A 164 -10.39 -1.93 6.32
C LEU A 164 -11.75 -1.73 7.01
N THR A 165 -12.22 -0.49 7.04
CA THR A 165 -13.55 -0.17 7.56
C THR A 165 -14.65 -0.58 6.58
N ALA A 166 -15.89 -0.70 7.07
CA ALA A 166 -17.05 -0.97 6.22
C ALA A 166 -17.28 0.12 5.15
N GLN A 167 -16.76 1.32 5.36
CA GLN A 167 -16.82 2.46 4.44
C GLN A 167 -15.68 2.48 3.42
N GLY A 168 -14.76 1.51 3.45
CA GLY A 168 -13.62 1.42 2.53
C GLY A 168 -12.41 2.27 2.92
N ALA A 169 -12.44 2.94 4.08
CA ALA A 169 -11.28 3.64 4.62
C ALA A 169 -10.31 2.65 5.30
N ILE A 170 -9.02 2.92 5.17
CA ILE A 170 -7.97 2.21 5.90
C ILE A 170 -7.71 2.95 7.21
N VAL A 171 -7.77 2.24 8.33
CA VAL A 171 -7.48 2.76 9.67
C VAL A 171 -6.28 2.06 10.27
N ASP A 172 -5.72 2.66 11.33
CA ASP A 172 -4.55 2.13 12.01
C ASP A 172 -4.85 0.74 12.62
N PRO A 173 -4.13 -0.32 12.23
CA PRO A 173 -4.36 -1.66 12.77
C PRO A 173 -4.03 -1.77 14.27
N LEU A 174 -3.34 -0.79 14.85
CA LEU A 174 -2.96 -0.74 16.27
C LEU A 174 -3.99 -0.02 17.15
N ASP A 175 -5.05 0.58 16.57
CA ASP A 175 -6.06 1.32 17.34
C ASP A 175 -6.70 0.48 18.47
N ALA A 176 -6.85 -0.83 18.25
CA ALA A 176 -7.37 -1.75 19.26
C ALA A 176 -6.44 -1.90 20.48
N ASP A 177 -5.12 -1.83 20.27
CA ASP A 177 -4.11 -2.05 21.31
C ASP A 177 -3.90 -0.79 22.17
N ARG A 178 -4.13 0.41 21.60
CA ARG A 178 -4.00 1.70 22.30
C ARG A 178 -4.95 1.82 23.51
N GLY A 179 -6.10 1.16 23.48
CA GLY A 179 -7.08 1.17 24.57
C GLY A 179 -6.71 0.28 25.77
N GLY A 180 -5.72 -0.61 25.62
CA GLY A 180 -5.30 -1.57 26.65
C GLY A 180 -4.33 -1.01 27.70
N ALA A 181 -3.84 0.22 27.52
CA ALA A 181 -2.90 0.87 28.44
C ALA A 181 -3.55 1.39 29.75
N ALA A 182 -4.63 0.74 30.21
CA ALA A 182 -5.25 0.98 31.51
C ALA A 182 -4.98 -0.18 32.49
N ILE A 183 -3.89 -0.03 33.24
CA ILE A 183 -3.60 -0.48 34.63
C ILE A 183 -3.77 -1.97 35.05
N VAL A 184 -2.68 -2.55 35.58
CA VAL A 184 -2.68 -3.17 36.92
C VAL A 184 -1.38 -2.78 37.65
N GLY A 185 -1.51 -2.07 38.76
CA GLY A 185 -0.42 -1.83 39.71
C GLY A 185 -0.43 -2.83 40.87
N HIS A 186 0.74 -3.01 41.50
CA HIS A 186 0.91 -2.94 42.96
C HIS A 186 2.34 -2.53 43.28
#